data_AF-A0A6I1J8Q8-F1
#
_entry.id   AF-A0A6I1J8Q8-F1
#
_cell.length_a   1.000
_cell.length_b   1.000
_cell.length_c   1.000
_cell.angle_alpha   90.00
_cell.angle_beta   90.00
_cell.angle_gamma   90.00
#
_symmetry.space_group_name_H-M   'P 1'
#
loop_
_entity.id
_entity.type
_entity.pdbx_description
1 polymer ?
#
loop_
_entity_poly.entity_id
_entity_poly.type
_entity_poly.pdbx_seq_one_letter_code
_entity_poly.pdbx_strand_id
1 'polypeptide(L)'
;MIAVVFLLVLVGIMVGMSFTGNAPSGELMGEILLLVGLFVLFFGMGIYVGAALGVLGLIVGYAFSDRPFWLFIGQTIWNPSSSFVLVAVPLFLLMGEILLRAGLSDRLYRTLNIWLNRMPGGLLHTNIAASGV
;
A
#
# COMPACT_ATOMS: atom_id res chain seq x y z
N MET A 1 10.33 1.52 -14.88
CA MET A 1 10.30 2.59 -15.91
C MET A 1 9.53 3.82 -15.45
N ILE A 2 8.28 3.69 -14.98
CA ILE A 2 7.47 4.87 -14.54
C ILE A 2 8.14 5.69 -13.41
N ALA A 3 8.77 5.02 -12.43
CA ALA A 3 9.42 5.68 -11.29
C ALA A 3 10.66 6.50 -11.70
N VAL A 4 11.46 5.97 -12.64
CA VAL A 4 12.65 6.67 -13.16
C VAL A 4 12.25 7.92 -13.96
N VAL A 5 11.17 7.82 -14.76
CA VAL A 5 10.64 8.96 -15.51
C VAL A 5 10.10 10.04 -14.57
N PHE A 6 9.33 9.68 -13.55
CA PHE A 6 8.84 10.61 -12.54
C PHE A 6 9.99 11.34 -11.82
N LEU A 7 11.08 10.63 -11.51
CA LEU A 7 12.25 11.21 -10.88
C LEU A 7 13.01 12.16 -11.79
N LEU A 8 13.26 11.80 -13.05
CA LEU A 8 13.93 12.69 -13.99
C LEU A 8 13.12 13.97 -14.22
N VAL A 9 11.79 13.86 -14.26
CA VAL A 9 10.88 15.02 -14.33
C VAL A 9 11.00 15.87 -13.07
N LEU A 10 11.01 15.26 -11.88
CA LEU A 10 11.16 15.98 -10.60
C LEU A 10 12.51 16.70 -10.49
N VAL A 11 13.61 16.06 -10.92
CA VAL A 11 14.94 16.70 -11.01
C VAL A 11 14.92 17.86 -11.99
N GLY A 12 14.35 17.67 -13.18
CA GLY A 12 14.26 18.72 -14.19
C GLY A 12 13.47 19.94 -13.69
N ILE A 13 12.36 19.70 -12.98
CA ILE A 13 11.56 20.76 -12.36
C ILE A 13 12.36 21.48 -11.27
N MET A 14 13.08 20.76 -10.39
CA MET A 14 13.91 21.36 -9.33
C MET A 14 15.07 22.19 -9.89
N VAL A 15 15.78 21.67 -10.88
CA VAL A 15 16.86 22.38 -11.58
C VAL A 15 16.30 23.62 -12.29
N GLY A 16 15.12 23.53 -12.92
CA GLY A 16 14.43 24.68 -13.51
C GLY A 16 14.00 25.75 -12.48
N MET A 17 13.49 25.32 -11.33
CA MET A 17 13.15 26.22 -10.21
C MET A 17 14.39 26.92 -9.65
N SER A 18 15.57 26.28 -9.67
CA SER A 18 16.84 26.89 -9.25
C SER A 18 17.24 28.08 -10.13
N PHE A 19 16.96 28.05 -11.44
CA PHE A 19 17.25 29.18 -12.35
C PHE A 19 16.26 30.34 -12.26
N THR A 20 15.08 30.12 -11.66
CA THR A 20 14.00 31.13 -11.63
C THR A 20 14.08 32.04 -10.41
N GLY A 21 15.13 31.91 -9.57
CA GLY A 21 15.35 32.73 -8.37
C GLY A 21 14.35 32.50 -7.22
N ASN A 22 13.31 31.69 -7.46
CA ASN A 22 12.34 31.22 -6.48
C ASN A 22 12.81 29.88 -5.88
N ALA A 23 14.10 29.82 -5.53
CA ALA A 23 14.69 28.63 -4.94
C ALA A 23 14.38 28.61 -3.44
N PRO A 24 13.91 27.48 -2.88
CA PRO A 24 14.02 27.27 -1.44
C PRO A 24 15.49 27.41 -1.04
N SER A 25 15.77 27.89 0.19
CA SER A 25 17.11 28.11 0.73
C SER A 25 18.13 27.06 0.25
N GLY A 26 19.34 27.49 -0.14
CA GLY A 26 20.31 26.63 -0.83
C GLY A 26 20.63 25.29 -0.14
N GLU A 27 20.39 25.19 1.17
CA GLU A 27 20.52 23.97 1.95
C GLU A 27 19.44 22.92 1.59
N LEU A 28 18.17 23.32 1.43
CA LEU A 28 17.06 22.43 1.05
C LEU A 28 17.22 21.88 -0.39
N MET A 29 17.80 22.67 -1.29
CA MET A 29 18.05 22.25 -2.67
C MET A 29 19.11 21.13 -2.72
N GLY A 30 20.17 21.25 -1.91
CA GLY A 30 21.23 20.24 -1.81
C GLY A 30 20.72 18.91 -1.25
N GLU A 31 19.85 18.98 -0.23
CA GLU A 31 19.19 17.83 0.38
C GLU A 31 18.35 17.04 -0.62
N ILE A 32 17.50 17.75 -1.38
CA ILE A 32 16.57 17.13 -2.33
C ILE A 32 17.34 16.49 -3.50
N LEU A 33 18.38 17.15 -4.02
CA LEU A 33 19.22 16.60 -5.08
C LEU A 33 19.99 15.36 -4.63
N LEU A 34 20.51 15.36 -3.40
CA LEU A 34 21.19 14.20 -2.83
C LEU A 34 20.23 13.02 -2.65
N LEU A 35 19.04 13.28 -2.11
CA LEU A 35 17.99 12.28 -1.90
C LEU A 35 17.61 11.61 -3.23
N VAL A 36 17.40 12.42 -4.26
CA VAL A 36 17.05 11.95 -5.60
C VAL A 36 18.19 11.16 -6.23
N GLY A 37 19.44 11.64 -6.16
CA GLY A 37 20.61 10.95 -6.71
C GLY A 37 20.81 9.58 -6.08
N LEU A 38 20.67 9.49 -4.75
CA LEU A 38 20.82 8.25 -4.00
C LEU A 38 19.70 7.24 -4.32
N PHE A 39 18.48 7.74 -4.56
CA PHE A 39 17.36 6.88 -4.99
C PHE A 39 17.62 6.28 -6.37
N VAL A 40 18.08 7.08 -7.33
CA VAL A 40 18.40 6.61 -8.69
C VAL A 40 19.51 5.57 -8.68
N LEU A 41 20.54 5.76 -7.83
CA LEU A 41 21.62 4.80 -7.64
C LEU A 41 21.12 3.45 -7.13
N PHE A 42 20.31 3.45 -6.06
CA PHE A 42 19.77 2.20 -5.50
C PHE A 42 18.81 1.49 -6.46
N PHE A 43 18.03 2.25 -7.24
CA PHE A 43 17.16 1.69 -8.27
C PHE A 43 17.97 1.09 -9.43
N GLY A 44 19.08 1.72 -9.81
CA GLY A 44 20.02 1.22 -10.82
C GLY A 44 20.72 -0.08 -10.41
N MET A 45 20.92 -0.30 -9.10
CA MET A 45 21.45 -1.56 -8.55
C MET A 45 20.41 -2.70 -8.49
N GLY A 46 19.15 -2.47 -8.87
CA GLY A 46 18.11 -3.50 -8.91
C GLY A 46 17.56 -3.90 -7.53
N ILE A 47 17.75 -3.06 -6.51
CA ILE A 47 17.23 -3.30 -5.15
C ILE A 47 15.72 -3.09 -5.12
N TYR A 48 14.99 -3.88 -4.33
CA TYR A 48 13.55 -3.69 -4.10
C TYR A 48 13.24 -2.27 -3.61
N VAL A 49 12.25 -1.63 -4.22
CA VAL A 49 11.89 -0.22 -3.97
C VAL A 49 11.63 0.07 -2.49
N GLY A 50 10.98 -0.85 -1.78
CA GLY A 50 10.72 -0.69 -0.34
C GLY A 50 11.99 -0.65 0.49
N ALA A 51 12.97 -1.50 0.18
CA ALA A 51 14.27 -1.49 0.87
C ALA A 51 15.07 -0.22 0.54
N ALA A 52 15.05 0.22 -0.73
CA ALA A 52 15.70 1.46 -1.14
C ALA A 52 15.11 2.68 -0.43
N LEU A 53 13.77 2.80 -0.38
CA LEU A 53 13.09 3.89 0.33
C LEU A 53 13.34 3.85 1.84
N GLY A 54 13.36 2.65 2.44
CA GLY A 54 13.67 2.48 3.86
C GLY A 54 15.07 2.98 4.21
N VAL A 55 16.10 2.48 3.52
CA VAL A 55 17.50 2.88 3.76
C VAL A 55 17.70 4.38 3.51
N LEU A 56 17.12 4.90 2.44
CA LEU A 56 17.25 6.30 2.07
C LEU A 56 16.54 7.23 3.07
N GLY A 57 15.38 6.82 3.58
CA GLY A 57 14.70 7.52 4.67
C GLY A 57 15.52 7.54 5.97
N LEU A 58 16.26 6.47 6.27
CA LEU A 58 17.17 6.43 7.43
C LEU A 58 18.39 7.34 7.25
N ILE A 59 19.02 7.32 6.08
CA ILE A 59 20.19 8.14 5.76
C ILE A 59 19.84 9.62 5.84
N VAL A 60 18.75 10.03 5.19
CA VAL A 60 18.29 11.42 5.19
C VAL A 60 17.80 11.84 6.58
N GLY A 61 17.05 10.97 7.26
CA GLY A 61 16.55 11.22 8.62
C GLY A 61 17.65 11.40 9.65
N TYR A 62 18.79 10.72 9.51
CA TYR A 62 19.94 10.90 10.41
C TYR A 62 20.82 12.11 10.02
N ALA A 63 20.95 12.40 8.73
CA ALA A 63 21.84 13.46 8.24
C ALA A 63 21.23 14.87 8.31
N PHE A 64 19.91 15.01 8.16
CA PHE A 64 19.25 16.31 7.96
C PHE A 64 18.09 16.60 8.93
N SER A 65 17.88 15.77 9.96
CA SER A 65 16.79 16.03 10.92
C SER A 65 17.25 16.93 12.07
N ASP A 66 16.64 18.11 12.20
CA ASP A 66 16.82 19.02 13.33
C ASP A 66 16.30 18.46 14.67
N ARG A 67 15.44 17.44 14.62
CA ARG A 67 14.81 16.81 15.79
C ARG A 67 15.39 15.42 16.01
N PRO A 68 15.33 14.86 17.24
CA PRO A 68 15.86 13.53 17.52
C PRO A 68 15.09 12.47 16.71
N PHE A 69 15.63 12.10 15.55
CA PHE A 69 15.01 11.17 14.61
C PHE A 69 14.72 9.79 15.24
N TRP A 70 15.57 9.38 16.19
CA TRP A 70 15.42 8.15 16.96
C TRP A 70 14.09 8.03 17.70
N LEU A 71 13.45 9.14 18.07
CA LEU A 71 12.16 9.10 18.77
C LEU A 71 10.99 8.74 17.84
N PHE A 72 11.10 9.05 16.54
CA PHE A 72 10.00 8.92 15.58
C PHE A 72 10.10 7.68 14.69
N ILE A 73 11.31 7.13 14.53
CA ILE A 73 11.57 5.94 13.71
C ILE A 73 10.72 4.74 14.16
N GLY A 74 10.58 4.54 15.47
CA GLY A 74 9.82 3.43 16.04
C GLY A 74 8.34 3.50 15.68
N GLN A 75 7.73 4.68 15.78
CA GLN A 75 6.32 4.88 15.39
C GLN A 75 6.13 4.71 13.89
N THR A 76 7.05 5.21 13.08
CA THR A 76 6.98 5.12 11.61
C THR A 76 7.03 3.66 11.13
N ILE A 77 7.87 2.83 11.73
CA ILE A 77 7.98 1.40 11.43
C ILE A 77 6.78 0.61 11.96
N TRP A 78 6.24 0.99 13.12
CA TRP A 78 5.13 0.29 13.76
C TRP A 78 3.77 0.55 13.09
N ASN A 79 3.55 1.75 12.56
CA ASN A 79 2.26 2.20 12.04
C ASN A 79 1.62 1.24 11.01
N PRO A 80 2.34 0.76 9.96
CA PRO A 80 1.77 -0.15 8.97
C PRO A 80 1.33 -1.51 9.56
N SER A 81 2.04 -1.98 10.59
CA SER A 81 1.75 -3.25 11.27
C SER A 81 0.47 -3.20 12.09
N SER A 82 0.01 -2.00 12.47
CA SER A 82 -1.27 -1.79 13.17
C SER A 82 -2.49 -1.78 12.25
N SER A 83 -2.34 -2.16 10.97
CA SER A 83 -3.44 -2.22 10.02
C SER A 83 -4.50 -3.22 10.45
N PHE A 84 -5.75 -2.74 10.53
CA PHE A 84 -6.94 -3.55 10.81
C PHE A 84 -7.05 -4.78 9.89
N VAL A 85 -6.60 -4.65 8.63
CA VAL A 85 -6.66 -5.74 7.64
C VAL A 85 -5.81 -6.94 8.07
N LEU A 86 -4.63 -6.70 8.64
CA LEU A 86 -3.73 -7.78 9.08
C LEU A 86 -4.31 -8.58 10.25
N VAL A 87 -5.22 -7.98 11.02
CA VAL A 87 -5.97 -8.65 12.11
C VAL A 87 -7.27 -9.28 11.59
N ALA A 88 -7.96 -8.59 10.68
CA ALA A 88 -9.24 -9.03 10.13
C ALA A 88 -9.11 -10.32 9.30
N VAL A 89 -8.06 -10.44 8.49
CA VAL A 89 -7.87 -11.60 7.60
C VAL A 89 -7.74 -12.93 8.37
N PRO A 90 -6.86 -13.05 9.39
CA PRO A 90 -6.78 -14.27 10.18
C PRO A 90 -8.06 -14.61 10.94
N LEU A 91 -8.74 -13.61 11.52
CA LEU A 91 -9.99 -13.83 12.24
C LEU A 91 -11.11 -14.29 11.31
N PHE A 92 -11.18 -13.75 10.10
CA PHE A 92 -12.12 -14.20 9.07
C PHE A 92 -11.86 -15.64 8.63
N LEU A 93 -10.58 -16.01 8.43
CA LEU A 93 -10.20 -17.39 8.13
C LEU A 93 -10.56 -18.35 9.28
N LEU A 94 -10.30 -17.94 10.53
CA LEU A 94 -10.66 -18.72 11.71
C LEU A 94 -12.18 -18.93 11.81
N MET A 95 -12.96 -17.87 11.62
CA MET A 95 -14.41 -17.96 11.56
C MET A 95 -14.87 -18.92 10.45
N GLY A 96 -14.30 -18.80 9.25
CA GLY A 96 -14.58 -19.70 8.13
C GLY A 96 -14.33 -21.16 8.48
N GLU A 97 -13.19 -21.46 9.10
CA GLU A 97 -12.83 -22.81 9.55
C GLU A 97 -13.79 -23.33 10.65
N ILE A 98 -14.19 -22.47 11.59
CA ILE A 98 -15.17 -22.82 12.64
C ILE A 98 -16.53 -23.16 12.00
N LEU A 99 -17.00 -22.36 11.04
CA LEU A 99 -18.27 -22.58 10.35
C LEU A 99 -18.28 -23.90 9.56
N LEU A 100 -17.17 -24.22 8.91
CA LEU A 100 -16.97 -25.48 8.19
C LEU A 100 -16.96 -26.67 9.16
N ARG A 101 -16.17 -26.62 10.23
CA ARG A 101 -16.07 -27.72 11.21
C ARG A 101 -17.35 -27.93 12.02
N ALA A 102 -18.11 -26.87 12.28
CA ALA A 102 -19.41 -26.98 12.96
C ALA A 102 -20.50 -27.59 12.06
N GLY A 103 -20.22 -27.87 10.78
CA GLY A 103 -21.21 -28.32 9.81
C GLY A 103 -22.34 -27.29 9.61
N LEU A 104 -22.08 -26.01 9.88
CA LEU A 104 -23.06 -24.94 9.63
C LEU A 104 -23.20 -24.72 8.12
N SER A 105 -22.09 -24.82 7.38
CA SER A 105 -22.07 -24.73 5.92
C SER A 105 -23.01 -25.76 5.29
N ASP A 106 -22.93 -27.04 5.69
CA ASP A 106 -23.82 -28.09 5.16
C ASP A 106 -25.29 -27.85 5.51
N ARG A 107 -25.57 -27.35 6.72
CA ARG A 107 -26.94 -27.00 7.15
C ARG A 107 -27.49 -25.80 6.38
N LEU A 108 -26.67 -24.78 6.12
CA LEU A 108 -27.02 -23.65 5.27
C LEU A 108 -27.28 -24.11 3.83
N TYR A 109 -26.41 -24.91 3.24
CA TYR A 109 -26.62 -25.46 1.90
C TYR A 109 -27.89 -26.29 1.81
N ARG A 110 -28.18 -27.14 2.80
CA ARG A 110 -29.44 -27.91 2.83
C ARG A 110 -30.67 -27.02 2.94
N THR A 111 -30.59 -25.96 3.75
CA THR A 111 -31.70 -25.00 3.93
C THR A 111 -31.93 -24.19 2.66
N LEU A 112 -30.86 -23.67 2.05
CA LEU A 112 -30.88 -23.00 0.76
C LEU A 112 -31.44 -23.92 -0.32
N ASN A 113 -31.03 -25.19 -0.34
CA ASN A 113 -31.57 -26.17 -1.27
C ASN A 113 -33.08 -26.33 -1.09
N ILE A 114 -33.61 -26.50 0.12
CA ILE A 114 -35.07 -26.59 0.36
C ILE A 114 -35.81 -25.35 -0.15
N TRP A 115 -35.27 -24.15 0.09
CA TRP A 115 -35.87 -22.90 -0.36
C TRP A 115 -35.83 -22.75 -1.88
N LEU A 116 -34.72 -23.12 -2.51
CA LEU A 116 -34.51 -23.04 -3.95
C LEU A 116 -35.11 -24.22 -4.72
N ASN A 117 -35.43 -25.34 -4.07
CA ASN A 117 -36.02 -26.54 -4.70
C ASN A 117 -37.40 -26.24 -5.32
N ARG A 118 -38.04 -25.14 -4.91
CA ARG A 118 -39.33 -24.69 -5.44
C ARG A 118 -39.21 -23.89 -6.75
N MET A 119 -37.98 -23.60 -7.22
CA MET A 119 -37.71 -22.92 -8.49
C MET A 119 -36.96 -23.84 -9.47
N PRO A 120 -37.66 -24.65 -10.28
CA PRO A 120 -37.04 -25.37 -11.39
C PRO A 120 -36.59 -24.35 -12.46
N GLY A 121 -35.28 -24.03 -12.51
CA GLY A 121 -34.67 -23.02 -13.40
C GLY A 121 -34.21 -21.71 -12.75
N GLY A 122 -34.21 -21.61 -11.42
CA GLY A 122 -34.15 -20.34 -10.66
C GLY A 122 -32.91 -19.44 -10.80
N LEU A 123 -31.71 -19.95 -11.10
CA LEU A 123 -30.50 -19.11 -11.20
C LEU A 123 -30.51 -18.15 -12.40
N LEU A 124 -31.21 -18.51 -13.48
CA LEU A 124 -31.35 -17.67 -14.67
C LEU A 124 -32.34 -16.52 -14.44
N HIS A 125 -33.48 -16.80 -13.79
CA HIS A 125 -34.50 -15.79 -13.50
C HIS A 125 -34.07 -14.80 -12.43
N THR A 126 -33.28 -15.21 -11.43
CA THR A 126 -32.74 -14.29 -10.42
C THR A 126 -31.70 -13.33 -11.00
N ASN A 127 -30.87 -13.77 -11.95
CA ASN A 127 -29.91 -12.88 -12.62
C ASN A 127 -30.60 -11.84 -13.52
N ILE A 128 -31.66 -12.25 -14.24
CA ILE A 128 -32.48 -11.34 -15.07
C ILE A 128 -33.24 -10.33 -14.19
N ALA A 129 -33.78 -10.76 -13.04
CA ALA A 129 -34.46 -9.85 -12.11
C ALA A 129 -33.49 -8.88 -11.40
N ALA A 130 -32.29 -9.32 -11.04
CA ALA A 130 -31.27 -8.48 -10.40
C ALA A 130 -30.65 -7.45 -11.37
N SER A 131 -30.56 -7.77 -12.66
CA SER A 131 -30.02 -6.87 -13.69
C SER A 131 -31.09 -5.93 -14.28
N GLY A 132 -32.34 -6.06 -13.86
CA GLY A 132 -33.48 -5.23 -14.30
C GLY A 132 -33.86 -4.09 -13.36
N VAL A 133 -33.16 -3.95 -12.22
CA VAL A 133 -33.23 -2.82 -11.28
C VAL A 133 -31.93 -2.05 -11.38
#